data_AF-H2ZX36-F1
#
_entry.id   AF-H2ZX36-F1
#
_cell.length_a   1.000
_cell.length_b   1.000
_cell.length_c   1.000
_cell.angle_alpha   90.00
_cell.angle_beta   90.00
_cell.angle_gamma   90.00
#
_symmetry.space_group_name_H-M   'P 1'
#
loop_
_entity.id
_entity.type
_entity.pdbx_description
1 polymer ?
#
loop_
_entity_poly.entity_id
_entity_poly.type
_entity_poly.pdbx_seq_one_letter_code
_entity_poly.pdbx_strand_id
1 'polypeptide(L)'
;FLSFVLFLLRMDDIQLCKDIMALKQELQKLVAIPEKEKMNMQKQREDELIQKIHNLVQKRDFLVDDAEVERLREKEEDKEMAEFLRTKLRPLEKVTRSSPLTTGTAKEEKAAAEPPPNKPSITKTGVAIIKDCCGGAQCSIM
;
A
#
# COMPACT_ATOMS: atom_id res chain seq x y z
N PHE A 1 -10.00 6.92 -6.27
CA PHE A 1 -10.56 5.83 -7.10
C PHE A 1 -9.80 4.54 -6.86
N LEU A 2 -8.51 4.46 -7.21
CA LEU A 2 -7.66 3.27 -7.05
C LEU A 2 -7.76 2.55 -5.69
N SER A 3 -7.66 3.27 -4.56
CA SER A 3 -7.82 2.69 -3.22
C SER A 3 -9.16 1.96 -2.99
N PHE A 4 -10.24 2.37 -3.65
CA PHE A 4 -11.54 1.68 -3.61
C PHE A 4 -11.56 0.42 -4.48
N VAL A 5 -10.89 0.42 -5.64
CA VAL A 5 -10.72 -0.77 -6.48
C VAL A 5 -9.93 -1.85 -5.72
N LEU A 6 -8.79 -1.49 -5.14
CA LEU A 6 -7.99 -2.39 -4.31
C LEU A 6 -8.76 -2.89 -3.07
N PHE A 7 -9.63 -2.07 -2.48
CA PHE A 7 -10.50 -2.48 -1.37
C PHE A 7 -11.54 -3.52 -1.80
N LEU A 8 -12.17 -3.37 -2.98
CA LEU A 8 -13.10 -4.36 -3.52
C LEU A 8 -12.39 -5.70 -3.82
N LEU A 9 -11.25 -5.67 -4.52
CA LEU A 9 -10.43 -6.86 -4.77
C LEU A 9 -10.02 -7.57 -3.47
N ARG A 10 -9.72 -6.80 -2.41
CA ARG A 10 -9.42 -7.34 -1.06
C ARG A 10 -10.65 -7.96 -0.39
N MET A 11 -11.85 -7.42 -0.58
CA MET A 11 -13.09 -8.03 -0.07
C MET A 11 -13.38 -9.36 -0.79
N ASP A 12 -13.21 -9.43 -2.10
CA ASP A 12 -13.41 -10.65 -2.89
C ASP A 12 -12.39 -11.74 -2.52
N ASP A 13 -11.10 -11.42 -2.36
CA ASP A 13 -10.09 -12.38 -1.87
C ASP A 13 -10.45 -12.92 -0.46
N ILE A 14 -10.91 -12.05 0.45
CA ILE A 14 -11.35 -12.46 1.79
C ILE A 14 -12.54 -13.42 1.70
N GLN A 15 -13.46 -13.23 0.76
CA GLN A 15 -14.58 -14.15 0.58
C GLN A 15 -14.15 -15.49 -0.04
N LEU A 16 -13.35 -15.46 -1.12
CA LEU A 16 -12.77 -16.67 -1.71
C LEU A 16 -11.94 -17.47 -0.71
N CYS A 17 -11.16 -16.81 0.15
CA CYS A 17 -10.40 -17.47 1.21
C CYS A 17 -11.31 -18.22 2.20
N LYS A 18 -12.44 -17.64 2.62
CA LYS A 18 -13.41 -18.33 3.49
C LYS A 18 -14.01 -19.55 2.80
N ASP A 19 -14.44 -19.40 1.55
CA ASP A 19 -15.13 -20.45 0.79
C ASP A 19 -14.18 -21.61 0.48
N ILE A 20 -12.93 -21.31 0.08
CA ILE A 20 -11.85 -22.29 -0.07
C ILE A 20 -11.53 -22.98 1.26
N MET A 21 -11.49 -22.27 2.38
CA MET A 21 -11.27 -22.87 3.71
C MET A 21 -12.41 -23.82 4.10
N ALA A 22 -13.67 -23.43 3.90
CA ALA A 22 -14.83 -24.26 4.21
C ALA A 22 -14.85 -25.55 3.37
N LEU A 23 -14.62 -25.44 2.05
CA LEU A 23 -14.53 -26.61 1.17
C LEU A 23 -13.34 -27.51 1.50
N LYS A 24 -12.17 -26.95 1.85
CA LYS A 24 -11.01 -27.73 2.32
C LYS A 24 -11.31 -28.47 3.63
N GLN A 25 -12.07 -27.87 4.55
CA GLN A 25 -12.51 -28.52 5.78
C GLN A 25 -13.54 -29.63 5.54
N GLU A 26 -14.38 -29.54 4.50
CA GLU A 26 -15.24 -30.67 4.10
C GLU A 26 -14.40 -31.78 3.44
N LEU A 27 -13.53 -31.42 2.49
CA LEU A 27 -12.65 -32.36 1.79
C LEU A 27 -11.77 -33.16 2.77
N GLN A 28 -11.18 -32.51 3.78
CA GLN A 28 -10.40 -33.18 4.81
C GLN A 28 -11.18 -34.26 5.58
N LYS A 29 -12.50 -34.10 5.78
CA LYS A 29 -13.34 -35.12 6.44
C LYS A 29 -13.55 -36.36 5.58
N LEU A 30 -13.55 -36.22 4.24
CA LEU A 30 -13.63 -37.34 3.31
C LEU A 30 -12.28 -38.03 3.15
N VAL A 31 -11.21 -37.24 2.97
CA VAL A 31 -9.83 -37.73 2.82
C VAL A 31 -9.34 -38.49 4.08
N ALA A 32 -9.88 -38.18 5.26
CA ALA A 32 -9.61 -38.90 6.50
C ALA A 32 -10.22 -40.32 6.55
N ILE A 33 -11.15 -40.67 5.67
CA ILE A 33 -11.77 -42.00 5.58
C ILE A 33 -10.85 -42.91 4.75
N PRO A 34 -10.49 -44.12 5.23
CA PRO A 34 -9.68 -45.06 4.46
C PRO A 34 -10.31 -45.41 3.09
N GLU A 35 -9.49 -45.43 2.04
CA GLU A 35 -9.95 -45.61 0.65
C GLU A 35 -10.68 -46.96 0.39
N LYS A 36 -10.46 -47.94 1.27
CA LYS A 36 -11.13 -49.25 1.31
C LYS A 36 -12.55 -49.19 1.90
N GLU A 37 -12.84 -48.18 2.71
CA GLU A 37 -14.09 -47.98 3.44
C GLU A 37 -14.98 -46.90 2.78
N LYS A 38 -14.39 -46.02 1.95
CA LYS A 38 -15.14 -45.03 1.16
C LYS A 38 -16.12 -45.66 0.18
N MET A 39 -17.40 -45.29 0.31
CA MET A 39 -18.45 -45.56 -0.67
C MET A 39 -18.26 -44.69 -1.94
N ASN A 40 -18.74 -45.15 -3.10
CA ASN A 40 -18.65 -44.41 -4.37
C ASN A 40 -19.18 -42.96 -4.28
N MET A 41 -20.27 -42.73 -3.52
CA MET A 41 -20.84 -41.39 -3.29
C MET A 41 -19.88 -40.44 -2.56
N GLN A 42 -18.98 -40.96 -1.71
CA GLN A 42 -17.96 -40.15 -1.02
C GLN A 42 -16.84 -39.78 -1.98
N LYS A 43 -16.43 -40.69 -2.87
CA LYS A 43 -15.42 -40.44 -3.90
C LYS A 43 -15.91 -39.38 -4.90
N GLN A 44 -17.16 -39.50 -5.38
CA GLN A 44 -17.79 -38.48 -6.22
C GLN A 44 -17.86 -37.10 -5.54
N ARG A 45 -18.21 -37.05 -4.24
CA ARG A 45 -18.19 -35.79 -3.48
C ARG A 45 -16.77 -35.22 -3.33
N GLU A 46 -15.78 -36.07 -3.14
CA GLU A 46 -14.37 -35.69 -3.04
C GLU A 46 -13.87 -35.06 -4.36
N ASP A 47 -14.16 -35.68 -5.50
CA ASP A 47 -13.90 -35.13 -6.84
C ASP A 47 -14.61 -33.79 -7.05
N GLU A 48 -15.90 -33.69 -6.70
CA GLU A 48 -16.67 -32.43 -6.76
C GLU A 48 -16.03 -31.31 -5.90
N LEU A 49 -15.60 -31.62 -4.68
CA LEU A 49 -14.98 -30.66 -3.78
C LEU A 49 -13.62 -30.20 -4.31
N ILE A 50 -12.82 -31.12 -4.88
CA ILE A 50 -11.54 -30.80 -5.54
C ILE A 50 -11.78 -29.85 -6.72
N GLN A 51 -12.76 -30.12 -7.59
CA GLN A 51 -13.10 -29.24 -8.70
C GLN A 51 -13.58 -27.86 -8.23
N LYS A 52 -14.45 -27.80 -7.20
CA LYS A 52 -14.92 -26.53 -6.62
C LYS A 52 -13.77 -25.71 -6.04
N ILE A 53 -12.85 -26.34 -5.30
CA ILE A 53 -11.65 -25.68 -4.75
C ILE A 53 -10.75 -25.17 -5.87
N HIS A 54 -10.49 -25.99 -6.91
CA HIS A 54 -9.67 -25.60 -8.06
C HIS A 54 -10.21 -24.35 -8.74
N ASN A 55 -11.51 -24.30 -9.02
CA ASN A 55 -12.13 -23.17 -9.72
C ASN A 55 -12.12 -21.88 -8.86
N LEU A 56 -12.24 -21.97 -7.54
CA LEU A 56 -12.09 -20.82 -6.64
C LEU A 56 -10.64 -20.36 -6.52
N VAL A 57 -9.67 -21.27 -6.54
CA VAL A 57 -8.23 -20.92 -6.60
C VAL A 57 -7.93 -20.18 -7.90
N GLN A 58 -8.38 -20.68 -9.05
CA GLN A 58 -8.27 -19.96 -10.33
C GLN A 58 -8.91 -18.57 -10.28
N LYS A 59 -10.11 -18.43 -9.71
CA LYS A 59 -10.75 -17.10 -9.54
C LYS A 59 -9.90 -16.17 -8.67
N ARG A 60 -9.31 -16.66 -7.58
CA ARG A 60 -8.42 -15.88 -6.71
C ARG A 60 -7.16 -15.46 -7.46
N ASP A 61 -6.59 -16.32 -8.29
CA ASP A 61 -5.36 -16.03 -9.01
C ASP A 61 -5.57 -14.88 -10.01
N PHE A 62 -6.73 -14.81 -10.68
CA PHE A 62 -7.12 -13.62 -11.45
C PHE A 62 -7.21 -12.33 -10.61
N LEU A 63 -7.69 -12.39 -9.35
CA LEU A 63 -7.70 -11.20 -8.47
C LEU A 63 -6.29 -10.73 -8.08
N VAL A 64 -5.29 -11.62 -8.09
CA VAL A 64 -3.89 -11.26 -7.85
C VAL A 64 -3.33 -10.52 -9.07
N ASP A 65 -3.64 -11.00 -10.28
CA ASP A 65 -3.28 -10.32 -11.53
C ASP A 65 -3.94 -8.94 -11.63
N ASP A 66 -5.25 -8.83 -11.36
CA ASP A 66 -6.00 -7.56 -11.34
C ASP A 66 -5.40 -6.55 -10.34
N ALA A 67 -5.01 -7.02 -9.14
CA ALA A 67 -4.39 -6.17 -8.12
C ALA A 67 -3.00 -5.68 -8.52
N GLU A 68 -2.19 -6.51 -9.20
CA GLU A 68 -0.88 -6.13 -9.74
C GLU A 68 -1.02 -5.13 -10.90
N VAL A 69 -2.04 -5.27 -11.76
CA VAL A 69 -2.37 -4.29 -12.81
C VAL A 69 -2.74 -2.93 -12.21
N GLU A 70 -3.62 -2.89 -11.20
CA GLU A 70 -4.00 -1.64 -10.53
C GLU A 70 -2.77 -1.00 -9.85
N ARG A 71 -1.92 -1.81 -9.18
CA ARG A 71 -0.67 -1.37 -8.56
C ARG A 71 0.37 -0.88 -9.60
N LEU A 72 0.35 -1.39 -10.83
CA LEU A 72 1.19 -0.88 -11.92
C LEU A 72 0.68 0.46 -12.45
N ARG A 73 -0.64 0.66 -12.53
CA ARG A 73 -1.24 1.94 -12.94
C ARG A 73 -0.86 3.08 -11.98
N GLU A 74 -0.96 2.84 -10.66
CA GLU A 74 -0.55 3.80 -9.62
C GLU A 74 0.88 4.33 -9.83
N LYS A 75 1.84 3.43 -10.09
CA LYS A 75 3.25 3.81 -10.26
C LYS A 75 3.52 4.62 -11.52
N GLU A 76 2.75 4.44 -12.58
CA GLU A 76 2.92 5.22 -13.81
C GLU A 76 2.21 6.58 -13.69
N GLU A 77 1.05 6.66 -13.02
CA GLU A 77 0.39 7.92 -12.62
C GLU A 77 1.32 8.79 -11.75
N ASP A 78 1.93 8.21 -10.71
CA ASP A 78 2.92 8.88 -9.84
C ASP A 78 4.16 9.34 -10.62
N LYS A 79 4.65 8.51 -11.53
CA LYS A 79 5.84 8.79 -12.35
C LYS A 79 5.59 9.94 -13.32
N GLU A 80 4.47 9.96 -14.03
CA GLU A 80 4.08 11.08 -14.89
C GLU A 80 4.00 12.38 -14.07
N MET A 81 3.38 12.34 -12.88
CA MET A 81 3.29 13.50 -11.99
C MET A 81 4.67 13.99 -11.53
N ALA A 82 5.58 13.08 -11.15
CA ALA A 82 6.94 13.42 -10.75
C ALA A 82 7.77 14.02 -11.90
N GLU A 83 7.67 13.47 -13.12
CA GLU A 83 8.36 13.98 -14.31
C GLU A 83 7.82 15.36 -14.76
N PHE A 84 6.50 15.56 -14.66
CA PHE A 84 5.84 16.84 -14.89
C PHE A 84 6.33 17.89 -13.87
N LEU A 85 6.27 17.61 -12.57
CA LEU A 85 6.73 18.51 -11.52
C LEU A 85 8.22 18.85 -11.68
N ARG A 86 9.08 17.86 -11.92
CA ARG A 86 10.52 18.07 -12.20
C ARG A 86 10.75 18.96 -13.43
N THR A 87 9.87 18.91 -14.42
CA THR A 87 9.96 19.75 -15.61
C THR A 87 9.44 21.17 -15.36
N LYS A 88 8.38 21.36 -14.58
CA LYS A 88 7.84 22.67 -14.21
C LYS A 88 8.66 23.41 -13.15
N LEU A 89 9.35 22.70 -12.25
CA LEU A 89 10.10 23.26 -11.12
C LEU A 89 11.60 23.46 -11.40
N ARG A 90 12.18 22.79 -12.41
CA ARG A 90 13.57 23.02 -12.86
C ARG A 90 13.98 24.49 -13.12
N PRO A 91 13.08 25.42 -13.51
CA PRO A 91 13.40 26.86 -13.56
C PRO A 91 13.74 27.46 -12.19
N LEU A 92 13.07 27.02 -11.10
CA LEU A 92 13.25 27.57 -9.76
C LEU A 92 14.59 27.13 -9.13
N GLU A 93 14.99 25.87 -9.32
CA GLU A 93 16.27 25.35 -8.80
C GLU A 93 17.48 26.17 -9.25
N LYS A 94 17.42 26.74 -10.47
CA LYS A 94 18.49 27.58 -11.01
C LYS A 94 18.56 28.95 -10.32
N VAL A 95 17.42 29.54 -9.96
CA VAL A 95 17.35 30.82 -9.24
C VAL A 95 17.93 30.68 -7.83
N THR A 96 17.62 29.58 -7.14
CA THR A 96 18.17 29.30 -5.80
C THR A 96 19.69 29.08 -5.82
N ARG A 97 20.24 28.47 -6.88
CA ARG A 97 21.68 28.24 -7.04
C ARG A 97 22.48 29.44 -7.53
N SER A 98 21.84 30.51 -8.01
CA SER A 98 22.52 31.74 -8.44
C SER A 98 22.85 32.74 -7.31
N SER A 99 22.57 32.41 -6.04
CA SER A 99 22.93 33.24 -4.89
C SER A 99 24.30 32.82 -4.30
N PRO A 100 25.34 33.68 -4.35
CA PRO A 100 26.66 33.32 -3.88
C PRO A 100 26.84 33.58 -2.37
N LEU A 101 26.79 32.53 -1.53
CA LEU A 101 27.32 32.62 -0.17
C LEU A 101 27.92 31.31 0.36
N THR A 102 29.13 31.43 0.91
CA THR A 102 29.86 30.43 1.74
C THR A 102 30.17 29.06 1.12
N THR A 103 31.40 28.94 0.66
CA THR A 103 32.23 27.73 0.67
C THR A 103 32.25 27.04 2.05
N GLY A 104 32.28 25.69 2.08
CA GLY A 104 32.63 24.92 3.28
C GLY A 104 32.75 23.42 2.99
N THR A 105 33.94 22.84 3.17
CA THR A 105 34.24 21.43 2.82
C THR A 105 34.91 20.65 3.97
N ALA A 106 34.16 19.75 4.59
CA ALA A 106 34.62 18.64 5.45
C ALA A 106 33.47 17.61 5.53
N LYS A 107 33.62 16.37 5.04
CA LYS A 107 34.26 15.19 5.66
C LYS A 107 33.36 14.45 6.68
N GLU A 108 33.59 13.13 6.79
CA GLU A 108 32.67 12.13 7.36
C GLU A 108 32.91 11.86 8.86
N GLU A 109 31.90 11.27 9.53
CA GLU A 109 31.93 10.04 10.37
C GLU A 109 30.83 10.03 11.48
N LYS A 110 30.67 8.92 12.21
CA LYS A 110 29.49 8.53 13.02
C LYS A 110 29.60 8.91 14.51
N ALA A 111 28.46 9.10 15.17
CA ALA A 111 28.02 8.38 16.41
C ALA A 111 26.71 9.01 16.98
N ALA A 112 26.08 8.39 18.00
CA ALA A 112 24.77 8.81 18.54
C ALA A 112 24.70 8.82 20.08
N ALA A 113 23.94 9.76 20.65
CA ALA A 113 23.37 9.75 22.01
C ALA A 113 22.29 10.86 22.18
N GLU A 114 21.49 10.82 23.25
CA GLU A 114 20.20 11.52 23.46
C GLU A 114 20.23 12.98 24.03
N PRO A 115 19.07 13.70 24.08
CA PRO A 115 18.94 15.15 24.38
C PRO A 115 18.22 15.43 25.75
N PRO A 116 17.68 16.65 26.07
CA PRO A 116 17.76 17.99 25.47
C PRO A 116 18.48 19.00 26.44
N PRO A 117 17.92 20.02 27.16
CA PRO A 117 16.61 20.72 27.19
C PRO A 117 16.63 22.26 26.93
N ASN A 118 15.46 22.79 26.53
CA ASN A 118 14.90 24.16 26.69
C ASN A 118 15.80 25.33 27.17
N LYS A 119 15.94 26.41 26.37
CA LYS A 119 15.05 27.62 26.33
C LYS A 119 15.20 28.38 24.98
N PRO A 120 14.15 28.97 24.39
CA PRO A 120 14.27 29.82 23.20
C PRO A 120 14.47 31.31 23.55
N SER A 121 15.33 32.00 22.79
CA SER A 121 15.41 33.47 22.78
C SER A 121 15.03 33.99 21.39
N ILE A 122 14.03 34.88 21.31
CA ILE A 122 13.52 35.43 20.06
C ILE A 122 14.06 36.85 19.87
N THR A 123 14.90 37.04 18.86
CA THR A 123 15.25 38.37 18.33
C THR A 123 14.59 38.57 16.97
N LYS A 124 13.89 39.70 16.81
CA LYS A 124 13.04 39.98 15.64
C LYS A 124 13.83 40.54 14.45
N THR A 125 13.78 39.83 13.32
CA THR A 125 13.49 40.35 11.97
C THR A 125 12.79 39.20 11.26
N GLY A 126 11.54 39.27 10.83
CA GLY A 126 10.92 40.35 10.06
C GLY A 126 10.50 39.77 8.70
N VAL A 127 9.74 38.66 8.71
CA VAL A 127 8.27 38.69 8.54
C VAL A 127 7.87 39.16 7.14
N ALA A 128 7.95 38.23 6.18
CA ALA A 128 7.20 38.24 4.93
C ALA A 128 7.01 36.78 4.45
N ILE A 129 5.83 36.46 3.89
CA ILE A 129 5.52 35.25 3.09
C ILE A 129 5.65 33.85 3.77
N ILE A 130 5.54 33.72 5.10
CA ILE A 130 5.09 32.44 5.72
C ILE A 130 4.16 32.70 6.91
N LYS A 131 2.91 33.15 6.67
CA LYS A 131 1.89 33.20 7.73
C LYS A 131 0.41 33.06 7.32
N ASP A 132 0.11 32.59 6.10
CA ASP A 132 -1.26 32.60 5.55
C ASP A 132 -1.82 31.21 5.16
N CYS A 133 -1.31 30.12 5.75
CA CYS A 133 -1.84 28.75 5.55
C CYS A 133 -1.89 27.91 6.84
N CYS A 134 -2.18 28.50 8.00
CA CYS A 134 -2.56 27.73 9.20
C CYS A 134 -3.44 28.55 10.16
N GLY A 135 -4.74 28.64 9.86
CA GLY A 135 -5.71 29.26 10.77
C GLY A 135 -7.16 29.18 10.30
N GLY A 136 -8.05 28.69 11.17
CA GLY A 136 -9.46 29.10 11.14
C GLY A 136 -10.44 28.32 10.25
N ALA A 137 -10.45 26.99 10.29
CA ALA A 137 -11.62 26.21 9.87
C ALA A 137 -12.07 25.28 11.02
N GLN A 138 -13.16 25.65 11.70
CA GLN A 138 -13.72 24.87 12.82
C GLN A 138 -14.56 23.70 12.26
N CYS A 139 -13.96 22.52 12.15
CA CYS A 139 -14.66 21.31 11.72
C CYS A 139 -14.95 20.40 12.94
N SER A 140 -16.08 20.68 13.61
CA SER A 140 -16.59 19.84 14.70
C SER A 140 -17.20 18.55 14.12
N ILE A 141 -16.73 17.39 14.58
CA ILE A 141 -17.34 16.10 14.26
C ILE A 141 -18.45 15.80 15.27
N MET A 142 -19.61 15.39 14.77
CA MET A 142 -20.61 14.57 15.46
C MET A 142 -20.68 13.21 14.77
#